data_AF-A0A453RXL1-F1
#
_entry.id   AF-A0A453RXL1-F1
#
_cell.length_a   1.000
_cell.length_b   1.000
_cell.length_c   1.000
_cell.angle_alpha   90.00
_cell.angle_beta   90.00
_cell.angle_gamma   90.00
#
_symmetry.space_group_name_H-M   'P 1'
#
loop_
_entity.id
_entity.type
_entity.pdbx_description
1 polymer ?
#
loop_
_entity_poly.entity_id
_entity_poly.type
_entity_poly.pdbx_seq_one_letter_code
_entity_poly.pdbx_strand_id
1 'polypeptide(L)'
;MALSISAPTSSPFLPAPRQVGRWSSSPSSLKPAGFSLRRPVVVARAAAGNAPSSPAGAVVTELDVVSSFSEIVPDTVVFDDFERFAPTAATVSSSLLLGIAGLPDTKFKSAIDTALVDGECNTMEKPGDRMSCYLTKALGNVGAELALQVPGRVSTEIDARLAYDTQGIVQRVHELLQIYNEHDIPSERLLFKIPATWQGIEASRLLESEGTQTHLTFVYSFAQAAAAAQAGASVVQIFVGRIRDWAKNHSGDPEIDEALKKGEDAGLALV
;
A
#
# COMPACT_ATOMS: atom_id res chain seq x y z
N MET A 1 5.22 -33.70 48.60
CA MET A 1 4.89 -32.84 49.75
C MET A 1 5.17 -31.41 49.34
N ALA A 2 4.10 -30.62 49.24
CA ALA A 2 4.13 -29.20 48.90
C ALA A 2 4.57 -28.35 50.10
N LEU A 3 5.10 -27.15 49.84
CA LEU A 3 5.03 -25.89 50.62
C LEU A 3 5.98 -24.88 49.92
N SER A 4 5.48 -24.05 49.00
CA SER A 4 4.89 -22.71 49.23
C SER A 4 5.95 -21.65 49.58
N ILE A 5 6.33 -20.86 48.58
CA ILE A 5 7.15 -19.64 48.72
C ILE A 5 6.19 -18.44 48.69
N SER A 6 6.18 -17.68 49.78
CA SER A 6 5.28 -16.55 50.04
C SER A 6 5.80 -15.27 49.37
N ALA A 7 4.90 -14.52 48.73
CA ALA A 7 5.14 -13.17 48.21
C ALA A 7 5.02 -12.10 49.31
N PRO A 8 5.74 -10.96 49.21
CA PRO A 8 5.64 -9.88 50.18
C PRO A 8 4.40 -9.01 49.97
N THR A 9 3.75 -8.71 51.09
CA THR A 9 2.57 -7.86 51.27
C THR A 9 2.91 -6.37 51.20
N SER A 10 2.19 -5.59 50.38
CA SER A 10 2.15 -4.13 50.45
C SER A 10 0.85 -3.68 51.14
N SER A 11 1.01 -2.87 52.20
CA SER A 11 -0.09 -2.26 52.96
C SER A 11 -0.62 -0.98 52.28
N PRO A 12 -1.88 -0.59 52.53
CA PRO A 12 -2.59 0.45 51.79
C PRO A 12 -2.41 1.83 52.44
N PHE A 13 -2.28 2.87 51.62
CA PHE A 13 -2.49 4.26 52.05
C PHE A 13 -3.52 4.92 51.14
N LEU A 14 -4.74 5.06 51.67
CA LEU A 14 -5.78 5.96 51.19
C LEU A 14 -5.64 7.30 51.92
N PRO A 15 -5.97 8.43 51.26
CA PRO A 15 -6.61 9.53 51.94
C PRO A 15 -8.00 9.82 51.34
N ALA A 16 -8.99 9.98 52.22
CA ALA A 16 -10.34 10.48 51.93
C ALA A 16 -10.45 11.99 52.32
N PRO A 17 -11.62 12.62 52.21
CA PRO A 17 -12.20 13.21 51.01
C PRO A 17 -12.29 14.75 51.12
N ARG A 18 -12.28 15.48 49.99
CA ARG A 18 -12.57 16.94 49.99
C ARG A 18 -14.05 17.22 49.69
N GLN A 19 -14.60 18.11 50.49
CA GLN A 19 -16.00 18.49 50.59
C GLN A 19 -16.57 19.10 49.30
N VAL A 20 -17.84 18.75 49.07
CA VAL A 20 -18.73 19.24 48.03
C VAL A 20 -19.21 20.64 48.39
N GLY A 21 -18.74 21.64 47.66
CA GLY A 21 -19.30 23.00 47.64
C GLY A 21 -20.48 23.06 46.68
N ARG A 22 -21.67 23.31 47.24
CA ARG A 22 -22.95 23.44 46.53
C ARG A 22 -23.11 24.88 46.05
N TRP A 23 -22.96 25.15 44.75
CA TRP A 23 -23.41 26.40 44.13
C TRP A 23 -24.47 26.12 43.07
N SER A 24 -25.61 26.77 43.27
CA SER A 24 -26.80 26.78 42.44
C SER A 24 -26.83 28.00 41.54
N SER A 25 -26.92 27.82 40.23
CA SER A 25 -27.57 28.77 39.33
C SER A 25 -28.00 28.07 38.03
N SER A 26 -29.27 28.29 37.69
CA SER A 26 -30.04 27.72 36.58
C SER A 26 -29.60 28.23 35.19
N PRO A 27 -30.07 27.60 34.09
CA PRO A 27 -29.32 27.49 32.85
C PRO A 27 -29.62 28.60 31.84
N SER A 28 -28.58 29.16 31.22
CA SER A 28 -28.72 29.90 29.97
C SER A 28 -28.75 28.91 28.79
N SER A 29 -29.94 28.75 28.22
CA SER A 29 -30.21 28.02 26.98
C SER A 29 -29.40 28.59 25.81
N LEU A 30 -28.26 27.96 25.49
CA LEU A 30 -27.60 28.10 24.20
C LEU A 30 -28.13 27.01 23.27
N LYS A 31 -28.81 27.43 22.22
CA LYS A 31 -29.34 26.57 21.15
C LYS A 31 -28.17 25.82 20.47
N PRO A 32 -28.30 24.52 20.15
CA PRO A 32 -27.29 23.85 19.35
C PRO A 32 -27.32 24.43 17.93
N ALA A 33 -26.18 24.94 17.48
CA ALA A 33 -25.97 25.29 16.08
C ALA A 33 -26.10 24.02 15.23
N GLY A 34 -27.17 23.95 14.45
CA GLY A 34 -27.38 22.86 13.50
C GLY A 34 -26.30 22.91 12.41
N PHE A 35 -25.30 22.04 12.53
CA PHE A 35 -24.38 21.75 11.44
C PHE A 35 -25.14 20.95 10.37
N SER A 36 -25.62 21.66 9.35
CA SER A 36 -26.15 21.04 8.14
C SER A 36 -25.00 20.59 7.26
N LEU A 37 -24.57 19.34 7.40
CA LEU A 37 -23.73 18.66 6.43
C LEU A 37 -24.60 18.32 5.21
N ARG A 38 -24.76 19.26 4.28
CA ARG A 38 -25.21 18.95 2.93
C ARG A 38 -24.07 18.22 2.21
N ARG A 39 -24.02 16.89 2.35
CA ARG A 39 -23.24 16.04 1.43
C ARG A 39 -23.86 16.17 0.03
N PRO A 40 -23.08 16.40 -1.03
CA PRO A 40 -23.60 16.23 -2.38
C PRO A 40 -23.96 14.74 -2.52
N VAL A 41 -25.21 14.46 -2.89
CA VAL A 41 -25.62 13.12 -3.31
C VAL A 41 -24.88 12.85 -4.61
N VAL A 42 -23.86 12.00 -4.57
CA VAL A 42 -23.30 11.40 -5.77
C VAL A 42 -24.37 10.43 -6.26
N VAL A 43 -25.07 10.83 -7.32
CA VAL A 43 -25.98 9.93 -8.03
C VAL A 43 -25.11 8.88 -8.71
N ALA A 44 -25.12 7.66 -8.17
CA ALA A 44 -24.60 6.50 -8.88
C ALA A 44 -25.41 6.34 -10.18
N ARG A 45 -24.80 6.71 -11.31
CA ARG A 45 -25.35 6.42 -12.63
C ARG A 45 -25.03 4.96 -12.92
N ALA A 46 -25.99 4.07 -12.67
CA ALA A 46 -25.96 2.75 -13.30
C ALA A 46 -26.01 2.99 -14.81
N ALA A 47 -24.93 2.68 -15.52
CA ALA A 47 -24.92 2.68 -16.98
C ALA A 47 -25.89 1.56 -17.41
N ALA A 48 -27.06 1.94 -17.91
CA ALA A 48 -27.92 1.03 -18.64
C ALA A 48 -27.11 0.51 -19.83
N GLY A 49 -26.83 -0.79 -19.83
CA GLY A 49 -26.02 -1.44 -20.86
C GLY A 49 -26.68 -1.32 -22.22
N ASN A 50 -26.02 -0.58 -23.11
CA ASN A 50 -26.10 -0.84 -24.54
C ASN A 50 -24.69 -1.24 -24.96
N ALA A 51 -24.52 -2.53 -25.29
CA ALA A 51 -23.32 -3.00 -25.95
C ALA A 51 -23.18 -2.25 -27.29
N PRO A 52 -22.03 -1.61 -27.59
CA PRO A 52 -21.83 -1.03 -28.91
C PRO A 52 -21.82 -2.16 -29.94
N SER A 53 -22.67 -2.05 -30.96
CA SER A 53 -22.62 -2.92 -32.13
C SER A 53 -21.27 -2.74 -32.82
N SER A 54 -20.42 -3.77 -32.78
CA SER A 54 -19.08 -3.76 -33.37
C SER A 54 -19.14 -3.44 -34.88
N PRO A 55 -18.23 -2.60 -35.41
CA PRO A 55 -18.02 -2.52 -36.84
C PRO A 55 -17.42 -3.86 -37.32
N ALA A 56 -17.98 -4.41 -38.39
CA ALA A 56 -17.50 -5.66 -38.98
C ALA A 56 -16.03 -5.51 -39.41
N GLY A 57 -15.12 -6.25 -38.74
CA GLY A 57 -13.74 -6.45 -39.20
C GLY A 57 -12.62 -6.29 -38.17
N ALA A 58 -12.88 -5.73 -36.98
CA ALA A 58 -11.89 -5.68 -35.91
C ALA A 58 -11.98 -6.94 -35.04
N VAL A 59 -10.89 -7.70 -34.94
CA VAL A 59 -10.77 -8.77 -33.93
C VAL A 59 -10.65 -8.08 -32.58
N VAL A 60 -11.74 -8.06 -31.82
CA VAL A 60 -11.76 -7.53 -30.45
C VAL A 60 -11.25 -8.63 -29.53
N THR A 61 -10.19 -8.35 -28.78
CA THR A 61 -9.62 -9.30 -27.79
C THR A 61 -10.33 -9.17 -26.44
N GLU A 62 -10.20 -10.19 -25.58
CA GLU A 62 -10.69 -10.12 -24.20
C GLU A 62 -10.03 -8.97 -23.42
N LEU A 63 -8.77 -8.66 -23.71
CA LEU A 63 -8.06 -7.52 -23.13
C LEU A 63 -8.72 -6.19 -23.52
N ASP A 64 -9.11 -6.03 -24.78
CA ASP A 64 -9.82 -4.84 -25.26
C ASP A 64 -11.15 -4.66 -24.53
N VAL A 65 -11.90 -5.76 -24.35
CA VAL A 65 -13.17 -5.72 -23.60
C VAL A 65 -12.95 -5.30 -22.15
N VAL A 66 -12.00 -5.90 -21.44
CA VAL A 66 -11.75 -5.57 -20.02
C VAL A 66 -11.26 -4.13 -19.87
N SER A 67 -10.45 -3.64 -20.81
CA SER A 67 -9.96 -2.24 -20.80
C SER A 67 -11.08 -1.19 -20.89
N SER A 68 -12.27 -1.58 -21.38
CA SER A 68 -13.44 -0.69 -21.40
C SER A 68 -14.13 -0.53 -20.04
N PHE A 69 -13.84 -1.42 -19.08
CA PHE A 69 -14.42 -1.41 -17.73
C PHE A 69 -13.41 -1.04 -16.64
N SER A 70 -12.13 -1.33 -16.85
CA SER A 70 -11.08 -1.17 -15.85
C SER A 70 -9.81 -0.59 -16.46
N GLU A 71 -9.09 0.21 -15.68
CA GLU A 71 -7.72 0.59 -16.02
C GLU A 71 -6.80 -0.62 -15.88
N ILE A 72 -6.09 -0.96 -16.97
CA ILE A 72 -5.15 -2.09 -16.99
C ILE A 72 -3.78 -1.62 -16.51
N VAL A 73 -3.28 -2.22 -15.44
CA VAL A 73 -1.95 -1.95 -14.89
C VAL A 73 -1.10 -3.22 -14.98
N PRO A 74 0.02 -3.21 -15.73
CA PRO A 74 0.95 -4.33 -15.76
C PRO A 74 1.66 -4.51 -14.40
N ASP A 75 1.52 -5.70 -13.79
CA ASP A 75 2.17 -6.03 -12.51
C ASP A 75 3.67 -6.39 -12.68
N THR A 76 4.07 -6.75 -13.90
CA THR A 76 5.48 -6.95 -14.27
C THR A 76 5.76 -6.32 -15.63
N VAL A 77 6.88 -5.60 -15.69
CA VAL A 77 7.43 -5.12 -16.95
C VAL A 77 8.35 -6.23 -17.47
N VAL A 78 7.84 -7.11 -18.34
CA VAL A 78 8.72 -7.96 -19.13
C VAL A 78 9.36 -7.06 -20.18
N PHE A 79 10.68 -6.94 -20.13
CA PHE A 79 11.42 -5.88 -20.82
C PHE A 79 11.34 -5.92 -22.35
N ASP A 80 10.80 -7.00 -22.92
CA ASP A 80 10.87 -7.31 -24.34
C ASP A 80 9.56 -7.05 -25.12
N ASP A 81 8.46 -6.61 -24.48
CA ASP A 81 7.16 -6.48 -25.17
C ASP A 81 6.50 -5.09 -25.04
N PHE A 82 7.27 -4.05 -24.71
CA PHE A 82 6.79 -2.65 -24.66
C PHE A 82 6.17 -2.18 -25.99
N GLU A 83 6.68 -2.69 -27.12
CA GLU A 83 6.18 -2.33 -28.45
C GLU A 83 4.78 -2.93 -28.72
N ARG A 84 4.49 -4.10 -28.14
CA ARG A 84 3.24 -4.82 -28.36
C ARG A 84 2.17 -4.44 -27.34
N PHE A 85 2.60 -4.14 -26.11
CA PHE A 85 1.74 -3.71 -25.02
C PHE A 85 2.36 -2.50 -24.32
N ALA A 86 2.11 -1.30 -24.86
CA ALA A 86 2.60 -0.07 -24.27
C ALA A 86 2.10 0.05 -22.82
N PRO A 87 2.98 -0.03 -21.80
CA PRO A 87 2.56 -0.01 -20.42
C PRO A 87 2.08 1.39 -20.06
N THR A 88 0.92 1.45 -19.43
CA THR A 88 0.33 2.70 -18.90
C THR A 88 1.00 3.08 -17.60
N ALA A 89 1.36 2.13 -16.75
CA ALA A 89 2.01 2.33 -15.46
C ALA A 89 3.07 1.25 -15.24
N ALA A 90 3.92 1.42 -14.21
CA ALA A 90 4.97 0.46 -13.87
C ALA A 90 5.03 0.20 -12.37
N THR A 91 5.48 -1.00 -12.00
CA THR A 91 5.72 -1.38 -10.61
C THR A 91 7.15 -1.85 -10.45
N VAL A 92 7.86 -1.32 -9.45
CA VAL A 92 9.22 -1.72 -9.08
C VAL A 92 9.19 -2.49 -7.78
N SER A 93 9.73 -3.69 -7.80
CA SER A 93 9.80 -4.58 -6.65
C SER A 93 11.19 -5.20 -6.51
N SER A 94 11.46 -5.70 -5.32
CA SER A 94 12.65 -6.52 -5.04
C SER A 94 12.79 -7.71 -5.99
N SER A 95 11.68 -8.32 -6.41
CA SER A 95 11.67 -9.42 -7.38
C SER A 95 12.04 -8.97 -8.80
N LEU A 96 11.65 -7.75 -9.20
CA LEU A 96 12.06 -7.16 -10.47
C LEU A 96 13.57 -6.94 -10.49
N LEU A 97 14.13 -6.35 -9.44
CA LEU A 97 15.57 -6.15 -9.29
C LEU A 97 16.33 -7.48 -9.33
N LEU A 98 15.82 -8.52 -8.67
CA LEU A 98 16.40 -9.85 -8.72
C LEU A 98 16.39 -10.42 -10.16
N GLY A 99 15.29 -10.23 -10.90
CA GLY A 99 15.19 -10.61 -12.30
C GLY A 99 16.20 -9.88 -13.19
N ILE A 100 16.33 -8.56 -13.03
CA ILE A 100 17.32 -7.73 -13.72
C ILE A 100 18.75 -8.23 -13.44
N ALA A 101 19.08 -8.48 -12.18
CA ALA A 101 20.40 -8.93 -11.76
C ALA A 101 20.74 -10.35 -12.21
N GLY A 102 19.74 -11.20 -12.44
CA GLY A 102 19.90 -12.57 -12.93
C GLY A 102 20.13 -12.69 -14.44
N LEU A 103 19.96 -11.60 -15.19
CA LEU A 103 20.13 -11.57 -16.64
C LEU A 103 21.45 -10.89 -17.03
N PRO A 104 22.14 -11.37 -18.09
CA PRO A 104 23.48 -10.89 -18.45
C PRO A 104 23.49 -9.43 -18.93
N ASP A 105 22.49 -9.03 -19.72
CA ASP A 105 22.33 -7.67 -20.23
C ASP A 105 20.85 -7.27 -20.17
N THR A 106 20.56 -6.21 -19.43
CA THR A 106 19.24 -5.58 -19.42
C THR A 106 19.41 -4.06 -19.42
N LYS A 107 18.42 -3.34 -19.96
CA LYS A 107 18.45 -1.88 -20.02
C LYS A 107 18.59 -1.21 -18.64
N PHE A 108 18.10 -1.87 -17.58
CA PHE A 108 18.10 -1.37 -16.21
C PHE A 108 19.29 -1.85 -15.37
N LYS A 109 20.20 -2.65 -15.93
CA LYS A 109 21.32 -3.20 -15.14
C LYS A 109 22.22 -2.07 -14.61
N SER A 110 22.44 -1.04 -15.41
CA SER A 110 23.26 0.12 -15.03
C SER A 110 22.69 0.87 -13.81
N ALA A 111 21.36 0.98 -13.68
CA ALA A 111 20.69 1.57 -12.53
C ALA A 111 21.03 0.84 -11.22
N ILE A 112 21.12 -0.49 -11.26
CA ILE A 112 21.51 -1.32 -10.11
C ILE A 112 23.02 -1.19 -9.84
N ASP A 113 23.85 -1.25 -10.88
CA ASP A 113 25.30 -1.17 -10.72
C ASP A 113 25.73 0.19 -10.13
N THR A 114 25.10 1.29 -10.55
CA THR A 114 25.30 2.63 -9.97
C THR A 114 24.93 2.68 -8.49
N ALA A 115 23.84 2.02 -8.09
CA ALA A 115 23.45 1.96 -6.68
C ALA A 115 24.52 1.25 -5.83
N LEU A 116 25.13 0.18 -6.34
CA LEU A 116 26.15 -0.59 -5.60
C LEU A 116 27.47 0.16 -5.39
N VAL A 117 27.76 1.17 -6.22
CA VAL A 117 28.97 2.00 -6.09
C VAL A 117 28.71 3.33 -5.40
N ASP A 118 27.49 3.54 -4.87
CA ASP A 118 27.09 4.78 -4.21
C ASP A 118 28.01 5.11 -3.02
N GLY A 119 28.53 6.34 -3.03
CA GLY A 119 29.50 6.81 -2.05
C GLY A 119 28.95 6.88 -0.63
N GLU A 120 27.69 7.28 -0.45
CA GLU A 120 27.06 7.42 0.86
C GLU A 120 26.80 6.04 1.46
N CYS A 121 26.21 5.13 0.68
CA CYS A 121 25.98 3.75 1.12
C CYS A 121 27.29 3.05 1.51
N ASN A 122 28.39 3.30 0.78
CA ASN A 122 29.72 2.74 1.09
C ASN A 122 30.25 3.15 2.47
N THR A 123 29.87 4.31 3.00
CA THR A 123 30.31 4.79 4.32
C THR A 123 29.61 4.11 5.49
N MET A 124 28.51 3.38 5.25
CA MET A 124 27.75 2.74 6.32
C MET A 124 28.52 1.55 6.92
N GLU A 125 28.77 1.61 8.23
CA GLU A 125 29.55 0.59 8.95
C GLU A 125 28.81 -0.75 9.07
N LYS A 126 27.49 -0.70 9.33
CA LYS A 126 26.68 -1.90 9.52
C LYS A 126 26.32 -2.52 8.16
N PRO A 127 26.63 -3.80 7.92
CA PRO A 127 26.32 -4.46 6.66
C PRO A 127 24.82 -4.44 6.30
N GLY A 128 23.94 -4.51 7.31
CA GLY A 128 22.49 -4.46 7.12
C GLY A 128 22.01 -3.11 6.59
N ASP A 129 22.48 -2.02 7.20
CA ASP A 129 22.14 -0.65 6.83
C ASP A 129 22.69 -0.34 5.43
N ARG A 130 23.95 -0.71 5.19
CA ARG A 130 24.59 -0.58 3.86
C ARG A 130 23.79 -1.29 2.77
N MET A 131 23.36 -2.52 3.02
CA MET A 131 22.53 -3.26 2.07
C MET A 131 21.14 -2.63 1.86
N SER A 132 20.51 -2.11 2.93
CA SER A 132 19.23 -1.40 2.80
C SER A 132 19.38 -0.10 1.99
N CYS A 133 20.51 0.61 2.14
CA CYS A 133 20.85 1.77 1.33
C CYS A 133 20.98 1.43 -0.15
N TYR A 134 21.78 0.42 -0.50
CA TYR A 134 21.92 -0.03 -1.90
C TYR A 134 20.59 -0.47 -2.49
N LEU A 135 19.79 -1.23 -1.75
CA LEU A 135 18.47 -1.66 -2.21
C LEU A 135 17.57 -0.46 -2.51
N THR A 136 17.57 0.55 -1.65
CA THR A 136 16.78 1.77 -1.82
C THR A 136 17.21 2.55 -3.06
N LYS A 137 18.52 2.76 -3.22
CA LYS A 137 19.09 3.40 -4.42
C LYS A 137 18.75 2.62 -5.68
N ALA A 138 18.89 1.29 -5.67
CA ALA A 138 18.56 0.45 -6.82
C ALA A 138 17.05 0.52 -7.18
N LEU A 139 16.16 0.48 -6.19
CA LEU A 139 14.71 0.61 -6.38
C LEU A 139 14.33 1.98 -6.95
N GLY A 140 14.93 3.04 -6.41
CA GLY A 140 14.74 4.42 -6.88
C GLY A 140 15.24 4.62 -8.31
N ASN A 141 16.49 4.20 -8.61
CA ASN A 141 17.09 4.35 -9.93
C ASN A 141 16.31 3.60 -11.02
N VAL A 142 15.97 2.33 -10.77
CA VAL A 142 15.16 1.52 -11.71
C VAL A 142 13.77 2.14 -11.89
N GLY A 143 13.18 2.63 -10.80
CA GLY A 143 11.90 3.33 -10.84
C GLY A 143 11.92 4.62 -11.65
N ALA A 144 12.97 5.42 -11.51
CA ALA A 144 13.15 6.65 -12.28
C ALA A 144 13.29 6.35 -13.78
N GLU A 145 14.10 5.36 -14.16
CA GLU A 145 14.22 4.95 -15.56
C GLU A 145 12.89 4.41 -16.13
N LEU A 146 12.10 3.68 -15.32
CA LEU A 146 10.77 3.22 -15.72
C LEU A 146 9.77 4.36 -15.84
N ALA A 147 9.86 5.39 -14.99
CA ALA A 147 8.97 6.54 -15.04
C ALA A 147 9.08 7.31 -16.36
N LEU A 148 10.28 7.33 -16.96
CA LEU A 148 10.52 7.90 -18.29
C LEU A 148 9.92 7.07 -19.44
N GLN A 149 9.57 5.80 -19.19
CA GLN A 149 9.06 4.87 -20.20
C GLN A 149 7.54 4.68 -20.15
N VAL A 150 6.86 5.18 -19.11
CA VAL A 150 5.41 5.00 -18.94
C VAL A 150 4.68 6.34 -18.72
N PRO A 151 3.47 6.55 -19.29
CA PRO A 151 2.72 7.80 -19.15
C PRO A 151 1.92 7.95 -17.84
N GLY A 152 1.71 6.87 -17.07
CA GLY A 152 0.80 6.80 -15.92
C GLY A 152 1.45 7.05 -14.56
N ARG A 153 1.62 6.05 -13.70
CA ARG A 153 2.34 6.20 -12.41
C ARG A 153 3.36 5.08 -12.24
N VAL A 154 4.39 5.30 -11.43
CA VAL A 154 5.36 4.27 -11.04
C VAL A 154 5.20 3.98 -9.56
N SER A 155 4.97 2.71 -9.26
CA SER A 155 4.81 2.22 -7.90
C SER A 155 6.07 1.52 -7.42
N THR A 156 6.81 2.13 -6.49
CA THR A 156 8.06 1.57 -5.94
C THR A 156 7.85 0.95 -4.57
N GLU A 157 8.19 -0.33 -4.43
CA GLU A 157 8.20 -1.06 -3.16
C GLU A 157 9.21 -0.48 -2.18
N ILE A 158 8.84 -0.43 -0.90
CA ILE A 158 9.78 -0.19 0.21
C ILE A 158 10.36 -1.50 0.72
N ASP A 159 11.56 -1.45 1.30
CA ASP A 159 12.24 -2.62 1.87
C ASP A 159 11.34 -3.33 2.90
N ALA A 160 10.94 -4.57 2.58
CA ALA A 160 9.99 -5.34 3.40
C ALA A 160 10.47 -5.58 4.85
N ARG A 161 11.77 -5.45 5.14
CA ARG A 161 12.30 -5.53 6.51
C ARG A 161 11.79 -4.40 7.41
N LEU A 162 11.35 -3.29 6.80
CA LEU A 162 10.76 -2.14 7.49
C LEU A 162 9.25 -2.29 7.75
N ALA A 163 8.61 -3.39 7.33
CA ALA A 163 7.15 -3.55 7.36
C ALA A 163 6.51 -3.31 8.74
N TYR A 164 7.26 -3.40 9.83
CA TYR A 164 6.79 -3.18 11.20
C TYR A 164 7.39 -1.95 11.89
N ASP A 165 7.98 -1.03 11.12
CA ASP A 165 8.54 0.23 11.59
C ASP A 165 7.93 1.42 10.83
N THR A 166 6.96 2.09 11.45
CA THR A 166 6.27 3.24 10.84
C THR A 166 7.23 4.36 10.46
N GLN A 167 8.19 4.69 11.33
CA GLN A 167 9.10 5.80 11.07
C GLN A 167 10.15 5.40 10.03
N GLY A 168 10.63 4.16 10.09
CA GLY A 168 11.51 3.60 9.07
C GLY A 168 10.87 3.62 7.68
N ILE A 169 9.58 3.29 7.55
CA ILE A 169 8.84 3.37 6.28
C ILE A 169 8.77 4.82 5.79
N VAL A 170 8.37 5.77 6.65
CA VAL A 170 8.25 7.20 6.26
C VAL A 170 9.60 7.73 5.79
N GLN A 171 10.66 7.49 6.55
CA GLN A 171 12.02 7.90 6.20
C GLN A 171 12.44 7.31 4.85
N ARG A 172 12.18 6.01 4.64
CA ARG A 172 12.51 5.33 3.38
C ARG A 172 11.77 5.91 2.18
N VAL A 173 10.51 6.31 2.35
CA VAL A 173 9.75 6.96 1.29
C VAL A 173 10.30 8.34 0.97
N HIS A 174 10.70 9.13 1.97
CA HIS A 174 11.35 10.42 1.75
C HIS A 174 12.71 10.28 1.04
N GLU A 175 13.50 9.25 1.36
CA GLU A 175 14.74 8.92 0.63
C GLU A 175 14.47 8.59 -0.85
N LEU A 176 13.43 7.79 -1.13
CA LEU A 176 13.04 7.49 -2.51
C LEU A 176 12.57 8.73 -3.25
N LEU A 177 11.79 9.61 -2.61
CA LEU A 177 11.38 10.89 -3.21
C LEU A 177 12.58 11.76 -3.61
N GLN A 178 13.64 11.79 -2.81
CA GLN A 178 14.86 12.51 -3.16
C GLN A 178 15.50 11.95 -4.43
N ILE A 179 15.63 10.62 -4.53
CA ILE A 179 16.15 9.97 -5.73
C ILE A 179 15.30 10.33 -6.95
N TYR A 180 13.97 10.25 -6.84
CA TYR A 180 13.09 10.63 -7.95
C TYR A 180 13.21 12.09 -8.36
N ASN A 181 13.36 13.00 -7.39
CA ASN A 181 13.58 14.42 -7.66
C ASN A 181 14.91 14.70 -8.36
N GLU A 182 15.97 13.94 -8.04
CA GLU A 182 17.27 14.03 -8.74
C GLU A 182 17.16 13.63 -10.22
N HIS A 183 16.13 12.85 -10.57
CA HIS A 183 15.80 12.45 -11.93
C HIS A 183 14.67 13.28 -12.58
N ASP A 184 14.31 14.42 -11.98
CA ASP A 184 13.24 15.32 -12.45
C ASP A 184 11.86 14.64 -12.61
N ILE A 185 11.58 13.59 -11.82
CA ILE A 185 10.29 12.90 -11.85
C ILE A 185 9.34 13.56 -10.84
N PRO A 186 8.19 14.11 -11.27
CA PRO A 186 7.32 14.87 -10.39
C PRO A 186 6.53 13.94 -9.45
N SER A 187 6.17 14.41 -8.25
CA SER A 187 5.62 13.55 -7.20
C SER A 187 4.26 12.93 -7.54
N GLU A 188 3.44 13.57 -8.38
CA GLU A 188 2.17 13.01 -8.84
C GLU A 188 2.31 11.74 -9.68
N ARG A 189 3.51 11.49 -10.22
CA ARG A 189 3.88 10.29 -10.98
C ARG A 189 4.24 9.11 -10.10
N LEU A 190 4.35 9.31 -8.79
CA LEU A 190 4.95 8.35 -7.86
C LEU A 190 3.89 7.75 -6.95
N LEU A 191 4.05 6.45 -6.68
CA LEU A 191 3.33 5.69 -5.67
C LEU A 191 4.34 4.89 -4.87
N PHE A 192 4.19 4.86 -3.54
CA PHE A 192 5.07 4.07 -2.68
C PHE A 192 4.34 2.84 -2.15
N LYS A 193 4.83 1.67 -2.55
CA LYS A 193 4.22 0.38 -2.25
C LYS A 193 4.66 -0.12 -0.88
N ILE A 194 3.72 -0.11 0.07
CA ILE A 194 3.95 -0.35 1.50
C ILE A 194 3.13 -1.58 1.94
N PRO A 195 3.72 -2.55 2.65
CA PRO A 195 2.96 -3.66 3.25
C PRO A 195 1.87 -3.16 4.20
N ALA A 196 0.64 -3.65 4.04
CA ALA A 196 -0.53 -3.27 4.84
C ALA A 196 -0.55 -3.91 6.25
N THR A 197 0.57 -3.81 6.96
CA THR A 197 0.61 -4.00 8.42
C THR A 197 0.00 -2.78 9.11
N TRP A 198 -0.24 -2.85 10.42
CA TRP A 198 -0.68 -1.68 11.18
C TRP A 198 0.29 -0.50 11.04
N GLN A 199 1.60 -0.78 11.16
CA GLN A 199 2.64 0.23 11.04
C GLN A 199 2.74 0.83 9.64
N GLY A 200 2.52 0.02 8.60
CA GLY A 200 2.48 0.48 7.21
C GLY A 200 1.26 1.34 6.92
N ILE A 201 0.09 1.01 7.49
CA ILE A 201 -1.12 1.82 7.39
C ILE A 201 -0.95 3.17 8.12
N GLU A 202 -0.35 3.18 9.32
CA GLU A 202 -0.03 4.43 10.02
C GLU A 202 1.00 5.26 9.26
N ALA A 203 2.00 4.63 8.63
CA ALA A 203 2.96 5.33 7.78
C ALA A 203 2.27 5.97 6.57
N SER A 204 1.35 5.24 5.92
CA SER A 204 0.52 5.76 4.83
C SER A 204 -0.29 6.97 5.26
N ARG A 205 -0.94 6.92 6.43
CA ARG A 205 -1.71 8.05 6.96
C ARG A 205 -0.87 9.33 7.07
N LEU A 206 0.38 9.20 7.53
CA LEU A 206 1.31 10.33 7.63
C LEU A 206 1.72 10.83 6.24
N LEU A 207 2.18 9.94 5.37
CA LEU A 207 2.66 10.26 4.02
C LEU A 207 1.57 10.90 3.15
N GLU A 208 0.36 10.36 3.17
CA GLU A 208 -0.79 10.90 2.42
C GLU A 208 -1.19 12.29 2.95
N SER A 209 -1.07 12.52 4.27
CA SER A 209 -1.33 13.85 4.86
C SER A 209 -0.31 14.91 4.43
N GLU A 210 0.88 14.47 4.00
CA GLU A 210 1.94 15.31 3.41
C GLU A 210 1.81 15.43 1.88
N GLY A 211 0.83 14.77 1.26
CA GLY A 211 0.63 14.75 -0.20
C GLY A 211 1.45 13.71 -0.95
N THR A 212 2.05 12.74 -0.24
CA THR A 212 2.80 11.63 -0.83
C THR A 212 1.88 10.42 -1.04
N GLN A 213 1.64 10.06 -2.30
CA GLN A 213 0.71 8.97 -2.65
C GLN A 213 1.30 7.59 -2.28
N THR A 214 0.46 6.77 -1.66
CA THR A 214 0.83 5.45 -1.15
C THR A 214 -0.01 4.33 -1.77
N HIS A 215 0.61 3.16 -1.87
CA HIS A 215 0.03 1.95 -2.44
C HIS A 215 0.14 0.82 -1.42
N LEU A 216 -0.97 0.50 -0.75
CA LEU A 216 -0.98 -0.50 0.32
C LEU A 216 -1.12 -1.88 -0.30
N THR A 217 -0.08 -2.70 -0.17
CA THR A 217 0.01 -4.06 -0.73
C THR A 217 -0.15 -5.12 0.37
N PHE A 218 -0.33 -6.38 -0.02
CA PHE A 218 -0.55 -7.50 0.92
C PHE A 218 -1.80 -7.33 1.79
N VAL A 219 -2.86 -6.80 1.19
CA VAL A 219 -4.18 -6.72 1.81
C VAL A 219 -4.90 -8.04 1.60
N TYR A 220 -5.21 -8.74 2.69
CA TYR A 220 -5.84 -10.06 2.69
C TYR A 220 -7.13 -10.13 3.50
N SER A 221 -7.54 -9.03 4.14
CA SER A 221 -8.72 -8.98 5.00
C SER A 221 -9.48 -7.67 4.82
N PHE A 222 -10.79 -7.71 5.09
CA PHE A 222 -11.62 -6.51 5.10
C PHE A 222 -11.10 -5.47 6.10
N ALA A 223 -10.61 -5.92 7.26
CA ALA A 223 -10.06 -5.02 8.27
C ALA A 223 -8.86 -4.22 7.75
N GLN A 224 -7.92 -4.86 7.03
CA GLN A 224 -6.81 -4.14 6.40
C GLN A 224 -7.28 -3.18 5.32
N ALA A 225 -8.23 -3.60 4.46
CA ALA A 225 -8.76 -2.76 3.39
C ALA A 225 -9.47 -1.52 3.95
N ALA A 226 -10.33 -1.69 4.96
CA ALA A 226 -11.03 -0.62 5.64
C ALA A 226 -10.07 0.35 6.34
N ALA A 227 -9.06 -0.17 7.05
CA ALA A 227 -8.05 0.65 7.73
C ALA A 227 -7.18 1.43 6.73
N ALA A 228 -6.75 0.81 5.63
CA ALA A 228 -6.01 1.49 4.56
C ALA A 228 -6.84 2.61 3.92
N ALA A 229 -8.12 2.36 3.64
CA ALA A 229 -9.03 3.37 3.11
C ALA A 229 -9.25 4.54 4.10
N GLN A 230 -9.39 4.24 5.39
CA GLN A 230 -9.51 5.26 6.45
C GLN A 230 -8.24 6.08 6.66
N ALA A 231 -7.07 5.47 6.43
CA ALA A 231 -5.78 6.16 6.44
C ALA A 231 -5.60 7.11 5.25
N GLY A 232 -6.43 7.00 4.20
CA GLY A 232 -6.36 7.84 3.01
C GLY A 232 -5.42 7.31 1.94
N ALA A 233 -5.09 6.01 1.97
CA ALA A 233 -4.25 5.38 0.95
C ALA A 233 -4.77 5.63 -0.48
N SER A 234 -3.88 6.10 -1.36
CA SER A 234 -4.19 6.37 -2.77
C SER A 234 -4.55 5.11 -3.57
N VAL A 235 -3.91 3.98 -3.23
CA VAL A 235 -4.18 2.66 -3.84
C VAL A 235 -4.20 1.58 -2.76
N VAL A 236 -5.19 0.68 -2.83
CA VAL A 236 -5.29 -0.52 -1.98
C VAL A 236 -5.24 -1.75 -2.88
N GLN A 237 -4.19 -2.56 -2.76
CA GLN A 237 -4.01 -3.78 -3.56
C GLN A 237 -4.41 -5.02 -2.76
N ILE A 238 -5.61 -5.51 -3.07
CA ILE A 238 -6.20 -6.73 -2.53
C ILE A 238 -5.68 -7.94 -3.33
N PHE A 239 -5.15 -8.95 -2.64
CA PHE A 239 -4.55 -10.12 -3.28
C PHE A 239 -5.56 -11.25 -3.48
N VAL A 240 -6.07 -11.41 -4.70
CA VAL A 240 -7.04 -12.48 -5.05
C VAL A 240 -6.40 -13.87 -5.03
N GLY A 241 -5.35 -14.09 -5.82
CA GLY A 241 -4.80 -15.42 -6.06
C GLY A 241 -4.24 -16.10 -4.81
N ARG A 242 -3.61 -15.35 -3.91
CA ARG A 242 -3.05 -15.89 -2.67
C ARG A 242 -4.13 -16.32 -1.67
N ILE A 243 -5.26 -15.61 -1.61
CA ILE A 243 -6.41 -16.00 -0.78
C ILE A 243 -7.02 -17.29 -1.33
N ARG A 244 -7.21 -17.37 -2.65
CA ARG A 244 -7.67 -18.60 -3.31
C ARG A 244 -6.76 -19.80 -2.99
N ASP A 245 -5.45 -19.63 -3.08
CA ASP A 245 -4.51 -20.71 -2.80
C ASP A 245 -4.47 -21.11 -1.31
N TRP A 246 -4.66 -20.15 -0.41
CA TRP A 246 -4.84 -20.44 1.01
C TRP A 246 -6.12 -21.24 1.25
N ALA A 247 -7.25 -20.81 0.68
CA ALA A 247 -8.57 -21.43 0.84
C ALA A 247 -8.64 -22.88 0.32
N LYS A 248 -7.80 -23.27 -0.65
CA LYS A 248 -7.71 -24.67 -1.11
C LYS A 248 -7.17 -25.63 -0.04
N ASN A 249 -6.35 -25.13 0.88
CA ASN A 249 -5.58 -25.96 1.82
C ASN A 249 -5.95 -25.70 3.29
N HIS A 250 -6.84 -24.74 3.55
CA HIS A 250 -7.24 -24.31 4.90
C HIS A 250 -8.75 -24.13 4.97
N SER A 251 -9.29 -24.17 6.19
CA SER A 251 -10.72 -23.99 6.47
C SER A 251 -10.90 -23.37 7.85
N GLY A 252 -12.11 -22.92 8.17
CA GLY A 252 -12.44 -22.34 9.47
C GLY A 252 -12.32 -20.82 9.54
N ASP A 253 -12.06 -20.17 8.40
CA ASP A 253 -12.27 -18.74 8.24
C ASP A 253 -13.73 -18.50 7.81
N PRO A 254 -14.56 -17.79 8.61
CA PRO A 254 -15.98 -17.64 8.32
C PRO A 254 -16.29 -16.93 7.00
N GLU A 255 -15.49 -15.93 6.62
CA GLU A 255 -15.71 -15.13 5.41
C GLU A 255 -15.40 -15.97 4.17
N ILE A 256 -14.28 -16.68 4.19
CA ILE A 256 -13.88 -17.61 3.12
C ILE A 256 -14.88 -18.77 3.01
N ASP A 257 -15.26 -19.39 4.13
CA ASP A 257 -16.20 -20.51 4.14
C ASP A 257 -17.58 -20.09 3.60
N GLU A 258 -18.01 -18.85 3.85
CA GLU A 258 -19.26 -18.31 3.29
C GLU A 258 -19.17 -18.09 1.78
N ALA A 259 -18.07 -17.49 1.29
CA ALA A 259 -17.83 -17.31 -0.15
C ALA A 259 -17.84 -18.65 -0.88
N LEU A 260 -17.13 -19.65 -0.36
CA LEU A 260 -17.09 -20.99 -0.94
C LEU A 260 -18.47 -21.65 -0.95
N LYS A 261 -19.30 -21.48 0.09
CA LYS A 261 -20.69 -21.99 0.12
C LYS A 261 -21.57 -21.34 -0.94
N LYS A 262 -21.32 -20.08 -1.30
CA LYS A 262 -22.02 -19.37 -2.39
C LYS A 262 -21.51 -19.78 -3.78
N GLY A 263 -20.45 -20.58 -3.86
CA GLY A 263 -19.79 -20.93 -5.12
C GLY A 263 -18.91 -19.81 -5.67
N GLU A 264 -18.52 -18.86 -4.83
CA GLU A 264 -17.66 -17.73 -5.20
C GLU A 264 -16.18 -18.09 -4.97
N ASP A 265 -15.30 -17.42 -5.72
CA ASP A 265 -13.87 -17.49 -5.43
C ASP A 265 -13.54 -16.66 -4.19
N ALA A 266 -12.89 -17.27 -3.20
CA ALA A 266 -12.58 -16.62 -1.93
C ALA A 266 -11.79 -15.31 -2.08
N GLY A 267 -10.87 -15.25 -3.05
CA GLY A 267 -10.11 -14.03 -3.32
C GLY A 267 -10.95 -12.94 -4.00
N LEU A 268 -11.84 -13.32 -4.93
CA LEU A 268 -12.74 -12.37 -5.58
C LEU A 268 -13.82 -11.84 -4.62
N ALA A 269 -14.28 -12.66 -3.67
CA ALA A 269 -15.27 -12.23 -2.69
C ALA A 269 -14.79 -11.10 -1.76
N LEU A 270 -13.46 -10.91 -1.63
CA LEU A 270 -12.89 -9.81 -0.86
C LEU A 270 -12.78 -8.49 -1.66
N VAL A 271 -12.77 -8.56 -2.99
CA VAL A 271 -12.61 -7.38 -3.89
C VAL A 271 -13.95 -6.70 -4.11
#